data_AF-A0A090I342-F1
#
_entry.id   AF-A0A090I342-F1
#
_cell.length_a   1.000
_cell.length_b   1.000
_cell.length_c   1.000
_cell.angle_alpha   90.00
_cell.angle_beta   90.00
_cell.angle_gamma   90.00
#
_symmetry.space_group_name_H-M   'P 1'
#
loop_
_entity.id
_entity.type
_entity.pdbx_description
1 polymer ?
#
loop_
_entity_poly.entity_id
_entity_poly.type
_entity_poly.pdbx_seq_one_letter_code
_entity_poly.pdbx_strand_id
1 'polypeptide(L)'
;MEPKVMIILGSASDFKIAEKATAILEKLEIYYDLRVASAHRTHEKVKKIVTSAAKNGVQVFIGIAGLSAHLPGIIAGITHKPVIGVPVDVKVAGLDALFASVQMPLGAPVATVGVDRGENAAILAAQIIGIHDAGVREKLASFRRDFYSKIAEDEEKLFLQMNGKYYSKIEPGSVEEVTNEDFHGEKGINTHPGKMRDGIFPPQVAVISGSYSDIKVAKKTTMFLDKLNITYDSSVVSPVRSPDKFENFLKRNRDAQLFIAISGLSAHVTGAVVAYTEKPVIGVPCAIKMEGMDALLSMVNMPPGVPVATMGVDSGGNAAILAAEMLGIGDKVIKKDLLRFKGNINCKR
;
A
#
# COMPACT_ATOMS: atom_id res chain seq x y z
N MET A 1 -8.53 -17.84 -19.70
CA MET A 1 -7.57 -17.26 -18.72
C MET A 1 -8.27 -17.07 -17.39
N GLU A 2 -7.55 -17.20 -16.27
CA GLU A 2 -8.11 -17.16 -14.91
C GLU A 2 -7.95 -15.76 -14.26
N PRO A 3 -8.99 -15.20 -13.62
CA PRO A 3 -8.90 -13.92 -12.92
C PRO A 3 -7.89 -13.92 -11.76
N LYS A 4 -6.95 -12.96 -11.77
CA LYS A 4 -6.04 -12.71 -10.63
C LYS A 4 -6.64 -11.72 -9.62
N VAL A 5 -7.55 -10.84 -10.06
CA VAL A 5 -8.20 -9.83 -9.22
C VAL A 5 -9.71 -10.07 -9.19
N MET A 6 -10.32 -10.01 -7.99
CA MET A 6 -11.78 -10.03 -7.83
C MET A 6 -12.26 -8.69 -7.30
N ILE A 7 -13.05 -7.98 -8.09
CA ILE A 7 -13.70 -6.72 -7.72
C ILE A 7 -15.12 -7.02 -7.25
N ILE A 8 -15.47 -6.59 -6.04
CA ILE A 8 -16.81 -6.75 -5.48
C ILE A 8 -17.37 -5.37 -5.15
N LEU A 9 -18.52 -5.05 -5.74
CA LEU A 9 -19.26 -3.81 -5.51
C LEU A 9 -20.41 -4.04 -4.53
N GLY A 10 -20.58 -3.15 -3.56
CA GLY A 10 -21.71 -3.17 -2.63
C GLY A 10 -23.04 -2.84 -3.31
N SER A 11 -22.98 -2.02 -4.36
CA SER A 11 -24.09 -1.59 -5.19
C SER A 11 -23.68 -1.50 -6.66
N ALA A 12 -24.63 -1.68 -7.59
CA ALA A 12 -24.38 -1.43 -9.01
C ALA A 12 -24.07 0.05 -9.30
N SER A 13 -24.54 0.98 -8.44
CA SER A 13 -24.22 2.40 -8.54
C SER A 13 -22.72 2.71 -8.39
N ASP A 14 -21.96 1.80 -7.76
CA ASP A 14 -20.53 1.99 -7.50
C ASP A 14 -19.68 1.68 -8.75
N PHE A 15 -20.30 1.28 -9.86
CA PHE A 15 -19.63 0.86 -11.09
C PHE A 15 -18.70 1.94 -11.66
N LYS A 16 -19.05 3.23 -11.59
CA LYS A 16 -18.20 4.33 -12.06
C LYS A 16 -16.81 4.34 -11.39
N ILE A 17 -16.72 3.89 -10.13
CA ILE A 17 -15.45 3.80 -9.40
C ILE A 17 -14.72 2.52 -9.83
N ALA A 18 -15.47 1.44 -10.03
CA ALA A 18 -14.93 0.18 -10.56
C ALA A 18 -14.34 0.33 -11.96
N GLU A 19 -14.94 1.15 -12.83
CA GLU A 19 -14.42 1.46 -14.17
C GLU A 19 -13.01 2.04 -14.13
N LYS A 20 -12.70 2.87 -13.12
CA LYS A 20 -11.34 3.38 -12.91
C LYS A 20 -10.36 2.25 -12.61
N ALA A 21 -10.79 1.25 -11.83
CA ALA A 21 -9.98 0.09 -11.51
C ALA A 21 -9.80 -0.83 -12.73
N THR A 22 -10.89 -1.18 -13.41
CA THR A 22 -10.86 -2.08 -14.56
C THR A 22 -10.03 -1.49 -15.71
N ALA A 23 -10.14 -0.19 -15.99
CA ALA A 23 -9.34 0.47 -17.01
C ALA A 23 -7.82 0.34 -16.77
N ILE A 24 -7.38 0.36 -15.51
CA ILE A 24 -5.97 0.12 -15.17
C ILE A 24 -5.60 -1.35 -15.33
N LEU A 25 -6.47 -2.27 -14.89
CA LEU A 25 -6.21 -3.71 -15.02
C LEU A 25 -6.15 -4.15 -16.49
N GLU A 26 -6.98 -3.58 -17.37
CA GLU A 26 -6.91 -3.80 -18.83
C GLU A 26 -5.57 -3.30 -19.39
N LYS A 27 -5.14 -2.09 -19.04
CA LYS A 27 -3.84 -1.52 -19.48
C LYS A 27 -2.65 -2.37 -19.04
N LEU A 28 -2.72 -2.96 -17.85
CA LEU A 28 -1.67 -3.82 -17.31
C LEU A 28 -1.85 -5.29 -17.74
N GLU A 29 -2.89 -5.59 -18.51
CA GLU A 29 -3.28 -6.93 -18.98
C GLU A 29 -3.39 -7.95 -17.83
N ILE A 30 -4.05 -7.54 -16.74
CA ILE A 30 -4.31 -8.36 -15.56
C ILE A 30 -5.76 -8.82 -15.60
N TYR A 31 -6.00 -10.13 -15.73
CA TYR A 31 -7.35 -10.69 -15.71
C TYR A 31 -8.06 -10.41 -14.38
N TYR A 32 -9.32 -9.97 -14.48
CA TYR A 32 -10.18 -9.70 -13.32
C TYR A 32 -11.60 -10.23 -13.54
N ASP A 33 -12.33 -10.40 -12.45
CA ASP A 33 -13.77 -10.62 -12.43
C ASP A 33 -14.41 -9.51 -11.58
N LEU A 34 -15.62 -9.07 -11.97
CA LEU A 34 -16.39 -8.04 -11.29
C LEU A 34 -17.76 -8.58 -10.91
N ARG A 35 -18.13 -8.44 -9.63
CA ARG A 35 -19.41 -8.92 -9.11
C ARG A 35 -20.08 -7.85 -8.24
N VAL A 36 -21.40 -7.80 -8.30
CA VAL A 36 -22.22 -7.02 -7.35
C VAL A 36 -22.74 -7.94 -6.25
N ALA A 37 -22.33 -7.68 -5.01
CA ALA A 37 -22.79 -8.39 -3.82
C ALA A 37 -22.68 -7.47 -2.59
N SER A 38 -23.77 -7.37 -1.84
CA SER A 38 -23.87 -6.45 -0.70
C SER A 38 -23.59 -7.20 0.59
N ALA A 39 -22.66 -6.65 1.37
CA ALA A 39 -22.36 -7.11 2.73
C ALA A 39 -23.60 -7.22 3.63
N HIS A 40 -24.56 -6.31 3.49
CA HIS A 40 -25.74 -6.24 4.35
C HIS A 40 -26.95 -6.99 3.81
N ARG A 41 -27.11 -7.03 2.47
CA ARG A 41 -28.31 -7.62 1.83
C ARG A 41 -28.09 -9.02 1.27
N THR A 42 -26.88 -9.33 0.83
CA THR A 42 -26.53 -10.60 0.19
C THR A 42 -25.23 -11.19 0.75
N HIS A 43 -25.08 -11.18 2.08
CA HIS A 43 -23.88 -11.65 2.79
C HIS A 43 -23.44 -13.07 2.37
N GLU A 44 -24.37 -14.02 2.26
CA GLU A 44 -24.06 -15.38 1.79
C GLU A 44 -23.50 -15.41 0.36
N LYS A 45 -23.95 -14.50 -0.51
CA LYS A 45 -23.39 -14.35 -1.86
C LYS A 45 -21.95 -13.85 -1.80
N VAL A 46 -21.65 -12.87 -0.93
CA VAL A 46 -20.27 -12.39 -0.72
C VAL A 46 -19.38 -13.55 -0.28
N LYS A 47 -19.80 -14.33 0.72
CA LYS A 47 -19.06 -15.49 1.21
C LYS A 47 -18.78 -16.52 0.11
N LYS A 48 -19.79 -16.86 -0.70
CA LYS A 48 -19.64 -17.79 -1.84
C LYS A 48 -18.66 -17.26 -2.88
N ILE A 49 -18.76 -15.98 -3.25
CA ILE A 49 -17.85 -15.35 -4.21
C ILE A 49 -16.41 -15.40 -3.69
N VAL A 50 -16.16 -14.91 -2.47
CA VAL A 50 -14.81 -14.81 -1.91
C VAL A 50 -14.16 -16.18 -1.75
N THR A 51 -14.88 -17.16 -1.20
CA THR A 51 -14.33 -18.51 -0.99
C THR A 51 -14.08 -19.25 -2.30
N SER A 52 -14.92 -19.08 -3.30
CA SER A 52 -14.73 -19.67 -4.63
C SER A 52 -13.56 -19.01 -5.37
N ALA A 53 -13.55 -17.67 -5.42
CA ALA A 53 -12.50 -16.87 -6.05
C ALA A 53 -11.11 -17.20 -5.49
N ALA A 54 -10.98 -17.25 -4.16
CA ALA A 54 -9.70 -17.55 -3.50
C ALA A 54 -9.18 -18.97 -3.80
N LYS A 55 -10.07 -19.92 -4.14
CA LYS A 55 -9.70 -21.27 -4.59
C LYS A 55 -9.34 -21.30 -6.08
N ASN A 56 -9.94 -20.43 -6.90
CA ASN A 56 -9.82 -20.39 -8.35
C ASN A 56 -8.84 -19.32 -8.83
N GLY A 57 -7.66 -19.23 -8.20
CA GLY A 57 -6.55 -18.42 -8.71
C GLY A 57 -6.53 -16.93 -8.31
N VAL A 58 -7.60 -16.38 -7.71
CA VAL A 58 -7.61 -14.96 -7.30
C VAL A 58 -6.55 -14.71 -6.21
N GLN A 59 -5.76 -13.67 -6.44
CA GLN A 59 -4.64 -13.26 -5.61
C GLN A 59 -4.96 -12.03 -4.77
N VAL A 60 -5.77 -11.10 -5.30
CA VAL A 60 -6.13 -9.84 -4.62
C VAL A 60 -7.64 -9.59 -4.75
N PHE A 61 -8.27 -9.10 -3.68
CA PHE A 61 -9.66 -8.64 -3.69
C PHE A 61 -9.72 -7.12 -3.61
N ILE A 62 -10.65 -6.52 -4.35
CA ILE A 62 -10.98 -5.10 -4.25
C ILE A 62 -12.45 -4.99 -3.84
N GLY A 63 -12.70 -4.44 -2.65
CA GLY A 63 -14.04 -4.13 -2.16
C GLY A 63 -14.35 -2.65 -2.35
N ILE A 64 -15.43 -2.33 -3.06
CA ILE A 64 -15.86 -0.95 -3.31
C ILE A 64 -17.23 -0.76 -2.64
N ALA A 65 -17.30 0.17 -1.68
CA ALA A 65 -18.53 0.44 -0.94
C ALA A 65 -18.54 1.85 -0.32
N GLY A 66 -19.73 2.45 -0.26
CA GLY A 66 -19.99 3.71 0.44
C GLY A 66 -20.73 3.53 1.77
N LEU A 67 -21.01 4.63 2.47
CA LEU A 67 -21.69 4.68 3.77
C LEU A 67 -20.96 3.82 4.82
N SER A 68 -21.67 2.98 5.58
CA SER A 68 -21.07 1.97 6.46
C SER A 68 -20.43 0.84 5.62
N ALA A 69 -19.28 1.14 5.02
CA ALA A 69 -18.58 0.33 4.03
C ALA A 69 -17.96 -0.94 4.62
N HIS A 70 -18.79 -1.89 5.08
CA HIS A 70 -18.34 -3.13 5.70
C HIS A 70 -17.87 -4.19 4.70
N LEU A 71 -18.07 -3.98 3.39
CA LEU A 71 -17.75 -4.97 2.38
C LEU A 71 -16.26 -5.36 2.37
N PRO A 72 -15.28 -4.42 2.33
CA PRO A 72 -13.86 -4.77 2.41
C PRO A 72 -13.52 -5.57 3.68
N GLY A 73 -14.02 -5.13 4.84
CA GLY A 73 -13.77 -5.80 6.12
C GLY A 73 -14.35 -7.22 6.19
N ILE A 74 -15.55 -7.43 5.63
CA ILE A 74 -16.16 -8.77 5.54
C ILE A 74 -15.34 -9.67 4.61
N ILE A 75 -14.88 -9.17 3.47
CA ILE A 75 -14.00 -9.95 2.58
C ILE A 75 -12.72 -10.35 3.34
N ALA A 76 -12.08 -9.41 4.04
CA ALA A 76 -10.85 -9.65 4.82
C ALA A 76 -11.05 -10.66 5.96
N GLY A 77 -12.25 -10.74 6.53
CA GLY A 77 -12.62 -11.75 7.53
C GLY A 77 -12.82 -13.16 6.96
N ILE A 78 -13.05 -13.29 5.65
CA ILE A 78 -13.33 -14.59 4.99
C ILE A 78 -12.05 -15.17 4.36
N THR A 79 -11.11 -14.34 3.92
CA THR A 79 -9.94 -14.77 3.15
C THR A 79 -8.58 -14.49 3.84
N HIS A 80 -7.54 -15.17 3.37
CA HIS A 80 -6.14 -14.89 3.70
C HIS A 80 -5.40 -14.16 2.57
N LYS A 81 -6.13 -13.78 1.51
CA LYS A 81 -5.62 -12.99 0.40
C LYS A 81 -5.70 -11.49 0.75
N PRO A 82 -4.79 -10.64 0.25
CA PRO A 82 -4.87 -9.20 0.45
C PRO A 82 -6.21 -8.65 -0.03
N VAL A 83 -6.78 -7.74 0.77
CA VAL A 83 -8.02 -7.02 0.46
C VAL A 83 -7.73 -5.53 0.41
N ILE A 84 -8.09 -4.91 -0.71
CA ILE A 84 -8.01 -3.47 -0.93
C ILE A 84 -9.41 -2.89 -0.76
N GLY A 85 -9.55 -1.88 0.09
CA GLY A 85 -10.80 -1.15 0.30
C GLY A 85 -10.80 0.15 -0.49
N VAL A 86 -11.86 0.39 -1.27
CA VAL A 86 -12.11 1.67 -1.94
C VAL A 86 -13.36 2.30 -1.34
N PRO A 87 -13.21 3.26 -0.43
CA PRO A 87 -14.32 4.02 0.11
C PRO A 87 -15.01 4.82 -1.01
N VAL A 88 -16.33 4.80 -1.06
CA VAL A 88 -17.11 5.57 -2.05
C VAL A 88 -17.71 6.81 -1.41
N ASP A 89 -17.59 7.96 -2.07
CA ASP A 89 -18.29 9.16 -1.65
C ASP A 89 -19.79 9.08 -1.99
N VAL A 90 -20.61 8.87 -0.96
CA VAL A 90 -22.07 8.87 -1.07
C VAL A 90 -22.69 9.99 -0.23
N LYS A 91 -22.05 10.38 0.88
CA LYS A 91 -22.56 11.37 1.83
C LYS A 91 -21.47 12.28 2.37
N VAL A 92 -20.83 11.91 3.48
CA VAL A 92 -19.97 12.82 4.26
C VAL A 92 -18.58 12.90 3.63
N ALA A 93 -18.53 13.26 2.34
CA ALA A 93 -17.32 13.23 1.50
C ALA A 93 -16.58 11.86 1.54
N GLY A 94 -17.33 10.77 1.68
CA GLY A 94 -16.82 9.41 1.86
C GLY A 94 -16.05 9.14 3.16
N LEU A 95 -16.02 10.07 4.13
CA LEU A 95 -15.31 9.86 5.41
C LEU A 95 -15.90 8.72 6.25
N ASP A 96 -17.21 8.54 6.19
CA ASP A 96 -17.92 7.42 6.81
C ASP A 96 -17.44 6.08 6.23
N ALA A 97 -17.36 5.97 4.90
CA ALA A 97 -16.85 4.80 4.21
C ALA A 97 -15.35 4.56 4.46
N LEU A 98 -14.57 5.64 4.54
CA LEU A 98 -13.14 5.59 4.82
C LEU A 98 -12.89 4.98 6.21
N PHE A 99 -13.53 5.53 7.25
CA PHE A 99 -13.35 5.02 8.61
C PHE A 99 -13.87 3.60 8.78
N ALA A 100 -15.00 3.26 8.13
CA ALA A 100 -15.54 1.90 8.13
C ALA A 100 -14.60 0.88 7.46
N SER A 101 -13.75 1.31 6.52
CA SER A 101 -12.82 0.43 5.81
C SER A 101 -11.44 0.34 6.47
N VAL A 102 -10.91 1.46 6.99
CA VAL A 102 -9.51 1.56 7.42
C VAL A 102 -9.27 1.13 8.87
N GLN A 103 -10.23 1.35 9.77
CA GLN A 103 -10.10 1.08 11.20
C GLN A 103 -10.38 -0.38 11.56
N MET A 104 -9.69 -1.31 10.90
CA MET A 104 -9.90 -2.74 11.09
C MET A 104 -9.30 -3.25 12.40
N PRO A 105 -9.99 -4.16 13.12
CA PRO A 105 -9.42 -4.85 14.27
C PRO A 105 -8.25 -5.75 13.85
N LEU A 106 -7.41 -6.12 14.80
CA LEU A 106 -6.28 -7.02 14.56
C LEU A 106 -6.77 -8.36 13.99
N GLY A 107 -6.14 -8.83 12.90
CA GLY A 107 -6.36 -10.15 12.30
C GLY A 107 -7.01 -10.14 10.91
N ALA A 108 -7.67 -9.03 10.55
CA ALA A 108 -8.35 -8.85 9.27
C ALA A 108 -8.00 -7.49 8.66
N PRO A 109 -6.75 -7.29 8.18
CA PRO A 109 -6.35 -6.02 7.61
C PRO A 109 -7.11 -5.71 6.31
N VAL A 110 -7.32 -4.42 6.04
CA VAL A 110 -7.79 -3.90 4.76
C VAL A 110 -6.83 -2.81 4.32
N ALA A 111 -6.26 -2.94 3.13
CA ALA A 111 -5.44 -1.93 2.49
C ALA A 111 -6.34 -0.83 1.90
N THR A 112 -6.60 0.22 2.68
CA THR A 112 -7.53 1.26 2.26
C THR A 112 -6.82 2.31 1.41
N VAL A 113 -7.34 2.58 0.21
CA VAL A 113 -6.91 3.69 -0.65
C VAL A 113 -7.83 4.89 -0.47
N GLY A 114 -7.50 6.03 -1.10
CA GLY A 114 -8.31 7.24 -1.06
C GLY A 114 -9.75 7.05 -1.53
N VAL A 115 -10.64 7.94 -1.08
CA VAL A 115 -12.05 7.96 -1.48
C VAL A 115 -12.16 8.03 -3.01
N ASP A 116 -13.00 7.18 -3.60
CA ASP A 116 -13.23 7.02 -5.04
C ASP A 116 -12.00 6.67 -5.90
N ARG A 117 -10.89 6.27 -5.28
CA ARG A 117 -9.62 5.94 -5.96
C ARG A 117 -9.56 4.50 -6.48
N GLY A 118 -10.51 4.12 -7.33
CA GLY A 118 -10.52 2.80 -7.99
C GLY A 118 -9.24 2.53 -8.78
N GLU A 119 -8.67 3.56 -9.41
CA GLU A 119 -7.40 3.50 -10.13
C GLU A 119 -6.23 3.11 -9.20
N ASN A 120 -6.12 3.72 -8.02
CA ASN A 120 -5.06 3.39 -7.07
C ASN A 120 -5.23 1.99 -6.49
N ALA A 121 -6.47 1.52 -6.34
CA ALA A 121 -6.74 0.14 -5.93
C ALA A 121 -6.21 -0.88 -6.95
N ALA A 122 -6.42 -0.63 -8.25
CA ALA A 122 -5.89 -1.48 -9.31
C ALA A 122 -4.36 -1.42 -9.41
N ILE A 123 -3.75 -0.24 -9.28
CA ILE A 123 -2.30 -0.09 -9.25
C ILE A 123 -1.71 -0.84 -8.05
N LEU A 124 -2.30 -0.70 -6.86
CA LEU A 124 -1.87 -1.43 -5.67
C LEU A 124 -2.03 -2.94 -5.84
N ALA A 125 -3.13 -3.41 -6.45
CA ALA A 125 -3.30 -4.83 -6.78
C ALA A 125 -2.18 -5.33 -7.71
N ALA A 126 -1.83 -4.54 -8.73
CA ALA A 126 -0.72 -4.85 -9.62
C ALA A 126 0.64 -4.86 -8.89
N GLN A 127 0.89 -3.92 -7.97
CA GLN A 127 2.09 -3.93 -7.12
C GLN A 127 2.19 -5.21 -6.29
N ILE A 128 1.07 -5.66 -5.70
CA ILE A 128 1.01 -6.86 -4.88
C ILE A 128 1.28 -8.12 -5.72
N ILE A 129 0.62 -8.25 -6.87
CA ILE A 129 0.86 -9.36 -7.81
C ILE A 129 2.31 -9.32 -8.31
N GLY A 130 2.80 -8.13 -8.61
CA GLY A 130 4.14 -7.85 -9.10
C GLY A 130 5.26 -8.30 -8.16
N ILE A 131 5.01 -8.51 -6.87
CA ILE A 131 5.99 -9.11 -5.93
C ILE A 131 6.49 -10.46 -6.46
N HIS A 132 5.60 -11.26 -7.06
CA HIS A 132 5.88 -12.64 -7.51
C HIS A 132 5.71 -12.84 -9.02
N ASP A 133 5.30 -11.80 -9.74
CA ASP A 133 5.09 -11.82 -11.19
C ASP A 133 5.93 -10.72 -11.86
N ALA A 134 7.05 -11.11 -12.47
CA ALA A 134 7.98 -10.17 -13.10
C ALA A 134 7.34 -9.43 -14.29
N GLY A 135 6.44 -10.08 -15.04
CA GLY A 135 5.78 -9.46 -16.18
C GLY A 135 4.82 -8.36 -15.76
N VAL A 136 4.05 -8.57 -14.68
CA VAL A 136 3.20 -7.51 -14.11
C VAL A 136 4.04 -6.35 -13.57
N ARG A 137 5.19 -6.66 -12.94
CA ARG A 137 6.11 -5.63 -12.42
C ARG A 137 6.67 -4.76 -13.53
N GLU A 138 7.08 -5.35 -14.65
CA GLU A 138 7.60 -4.62 -15.81
C GLU A 138 6.55 -3.72 -16.46
N LYS A 139 5.33 -4.24 -16.65
CA LYS A 139 4.20 -3.43 -17.17
C LYS A 139 3.87 -2.27 -16.25
N LEU A 140 3.88 -2.49 -14.93
CA LEU A 140 3.67 -1.44 -13.96
C LEU A 140 4.78 -0.37 -14.01
N ALA A 141 6.04 -0.79 -14.15
CA ALA A 141 7.18 0.10 -14.28
C ALA A 141 7.10 0.97 -15.55
N SER A 142 6.66 0.38 -16.67
CA SER A 142 6.39 1.13 -17.89
C SER A 142 5.24 2.12 -17.69
N PHE A 143 4.13 1.65 -17.13
CA PHE A 143 2.96 2.49 -16.88
C PHE A 143 3.26 3.69 -15.95
N ARG A 144 4.14 3.52 -14.96
CA ARG A 144 4.60 4.62 -14.11
C ARG A 144 5.47 5.64 -14.86
N ARG A 145 6.33 5.19 -15.78
CA ARG A 145 7.12 6.10 -16.64
C ARG A 145 6.22 6.96 -17.55
N ASP A 146 5.11 6.41 -18.03
CA ASP A 146 4.14 7.15 -18.84
C ASP A 146 3.47 8.28 -18.05
N PHE A 147 3.21 8.07 -16.75
CA PHE A 147 2.71 9.15 -15.87
C PHE A 147 3.69 10.32 -15.77
N TYR A 148 4.99 10.05 -15.62
CA TYR A 148 6.00 11.10 -15.57
C TYR A 148 6.12 11.85 -16.91
N SER A 149 6.02 11.13 -18.02
CA SER A 149 6.05 11.75 -19.36
C SER A 149 4.86 12.70 -19.56
N LYS A 150 3.68 12.32 -19.07
CA LYS A 150 2.49 13.19 -19.11
C LYS A 150 2.65 14.47 -18.28
N ILE A 151 3.36 14.42 -17.16
CA ILE A 151 3.63 15.62 -16.34
C ILE A 151 4.45 16.63 -17.14
N ALA A 152 5.45 16.18 -17.91
CA ALA A 152 6.24 17.07 -18.77
C ALA A 152 5.39 17.72 -19.87
N GLU A 153 4.48 16.98 -20.51
CA GLU A 153 3.55 17.54 -21.51
C GLU A 153 2.57 18.56 -20.90
N ASP A 154 2.07 18.29 -19.69
CA ASP A 154 1.15 19.19 -18.99
C ASP A 154 1.88 20.47 -18.53
N GLU A 155 3.16 20.36 -18.16
CA GLU A 155 4.03 21.49 -17.86
C GLU A 155 4.25 22.39 -19.08
N GLU A 156 4.57 21.82 -20.25
CA GLU A 156 4.72 22.59 -21.48
C GLU A 156 3.44 23.36 -21.85
N LYS A 157 2.27 22.70 -21.74
CA LYS A 157 0.97 23.33 -21.97
C LYS A 157 0.70 24.48 -20.99
N LEU A 158 1.11 24.33 -19.73
CA LEU A 158 0.96 25.36 -18.71
C LEU A 158 1.82 26.58 -19.05
N PHE A 159 3.09 26.37 -19.43
CA PHE A 159 4.00 27.45 -19.78
C PHE A 159 3.51 28.29 -20.96
N LEU A 160 2.86 27.68 -21.95
CA LEU A 160 2.23 28.39 -23.06
C LEU A 160 1.10 29.35 -22.63
N GLN A 161 0.50 29.12 -21.45
CA GLN A 161 -0.58 29.93 -20.91
C GLN A 161 -0.09 30.99 -19.90
N MET A 162 1.17 30.93 -19.48
CA MET A 162 1.72 31.83 -18.46
C MET A 162 2.27 33.11 -19.08
N ASN A 163 1.50 34.20 -18.99
CA ASN A 163 1.96 35.55 -19.34
C ASN A 163 1.86 36.44 -18.10
N GLY A 164 2.98 36.59 -17.39
CA GLY A 164 3.07 37.42 -16.18
C GLY A 164 4.26 38.36 -16.22
N LYS A 165 4.07 39.62 -15.80
CA LYS A 165 5.15 40.63 -15.71
C LYS A 165 6.36 40.16 -14.89
N TYR A 166 6.15 39.24 -13.95
CA TYR A 166 7.19 38.68 -13.07
C TYR A 166 7.47 37.20 -13.34
N TYR A 167 6.89 36.61 -14.39
CA TYR A 167 7.17 35.23 -14.78
C TYR A 167 8.42 35.19 -15.66
N SER A 168 9.39 34.36 -15.26
CA SER A 168 10.57 34.05 -16.06
C SER A 168 10.81 32.56 -15.99
N LYS A 169 10.87 31.90 -17.15
CA LYS A 169 11.16 30.46 -17.22
C LYS A 169 12.67 30.27 -17.05
N ILE A 170 13.05 29.49 -16.04
CA ILE A 170 14.41 28.96 -15.91
C ILE A 170 14.37 27.60 -16.62
N GLU A 171 15.07 27.45 -17.74
CA GLU A 171 15.28 26.12 -18.32
C GLU A 171 16.14 25.32 -17.32
N PRO A 172 15.76 24.06 -17.00
CA PRO A 172 16.63 23.23 -16.21
C PRO A 172 17.98 23.16 -16.91
N GLY A 173 19.04 23.67 -16.27
CA GLY A 173 20.39 23.43 -16.75
C GLY A 173 20.61 21.92 -16.86
N SER A 174 21.49 21.48 -17.76
CA SER A 174 21.93 20.08 -17.82
C SER A 174 22.35 19.65 -16.41
N VAL A 175 21.48 18.91 -15.73
CA VAL A 175 21.79 18.36 -14.42
C VAL A 175 22.92 17.37 -14.70
N GLU A 176 24.16 17.71 -14.32
CA GLU A 176 25.22 16.71 -14.26
C GLU A 176 24.66 15.58 -13.40
N GLU A 177 24.60 14.37 -13.97
CA GLU A 177 24.26 13.17 -13.20
C GLU A 177 25.18 13.17 -11.98
N VAL A 178 24.60 13.34 -10.79
CA VAL A 178 25.34 13.21 -9.55
C VAL A 178 25.82 11.76 -9.51
N THR A 179 27.08 11.55 -9.83
CA THR A 179 27.74 10.26 -9.77
C THR A 179 27.79 9.83 -8.30
N ASN A 180 27.45 8.57 -8.03
CA ASN A 180 27.30 8.00 -6.68
C ASN A 180 28.64 7.77 -5.96
N GLU A 181 29.61 8.65 -6.12
CA GLU A 181 30.94 8.55 -5.51
C GLU A 181 31.23 9.83 -4.76
N ASP A 182 30.75 9.95 -3.52
CA ASP A 182 31.40 10.72 -2.46
C ASP A 182 30.50 10.74 -1.22
N PHE A 183 30.61 9.78 -0.30
CA PHE A 183 30.32 10.01 1.12
C PHE A 183 30.99 8.94 2.00
N HIS A 184 32.18 9.27 2.51
CA HIS A 184 32.88 8.53 3.56
C HIS A 184 32.43 9.00 4.97
N GLY A 185 32.06 8.03 5.84
CA GLY A 185 31.98 8.14 7.32
C GLY A 185 30.85 9.05 7.88
N GLU A 186 30.21 8.83 9.03
CA GLU A 186 30.42 7.97 10.19
C GLU A 186 29.10 7.79 11.00
N LYS A 187 29.09 6.71 11.80
CA LYS A 187 28.44 6.44 13.11
C LYS A 187 26.92 6.56 13.30
N GLY A 188 26.35 5.41 13.69
CA GLY A 188 25.19 5.32 14.59
C GLY A 188 23.84 5.19 13.90
N ILE A 189 23.66 4.21 13.02
CA ILE A 189 22.31 3.81 12.59
C ILE A 189 21.80 2.81 13.63
N ASN A 190 20.71 3.15 14.33
CA ASN A 190 19.99 2.21 15.19
C ASN A 190 19.20 1.22 14.30
N THR A 191 19.92 0.35 13.59
CA THR A 191 19.33 -0.77 12.85
C THR A 191 19.08 -1.92 13.81
N HIS A 192 17.88 -2.49 13.78
CA HIS A 192 17.66 -3.83 14.32
C HIS A 192 17.58 -4.78 13.13
N PRO A 193 18.67 -5.47 12.76
CA PRO A 193 18.57 -6.55 11.79
C PRO A 193 17.65 -7.62 12.41
N GLY A 194 16.50 -7.87 11.79
CA GLY A 194 15.70 -9.05 12.11
C GLY A 194 16.53 -10.32 11.90
N LYS A 195 16.05 -11.49 12.37
CA LYS A 195 16.78 -12.77 12.24
C LYS A 195 17.20 -13.02 10.78
N MET A 196 18.45 -12.73 10.45
CA MET A 196 19.08 -13.15 9.21
C MET A 196 19.21 -14.68 9.29
N ARG A 197 18.46 -15.40 8.45
CA ARG A 197 18.68 -16.85 8.29
C ARG A 197 20.00 -17.06 7.54
N ASP A 198 20.67 -18.15 7.90
CA ASP A 198 21.95 -18.62 7.36
C ASP A 198 22.06 -18.43 5.83
N GLY A 199 22.95 -17.52 5.39
CA GLY A 199 23.16 -17.15 3.99
C GLY A 199 22.43 -15.85 3.61
N ILE A 200 23.21 -14.84 3.21
CA ILE A 200 22.79 -13.45 3.01
C ILE A 200 21.63 -13.34 1.99
N PHE A 201 20.40 -13.14 2.47
CA PHE A 201 19.26 -12.74 1.65
C PHE A 201 18.85 -11.30 2.03
N PRO A 202 18.48 -10.46 1.05
CA PRO A 202 17.90 -9.15 1.34
C PRO A 202 16.62 -9.31 2.18
N PRO A 203 16.31 -8.36 3.07
CA PRO A 203 15.12 -8.43 3.90
C PRO A 203 13.87 -8.46 3.02
N GLN A 204 12.89 -9.30 3.36
CA GLN A 204 11.62 -9.33 2.61
C GLN A 204 10.83 -8.03 2.77
N VAL A 205 10.91 -7.40 3.94
CA VAL A 205 10.19 -6.17 4.26
C VAL A 205 11.15 -5.10 4.77
N ALA A 206 11.06 -3.89 4.23
CA ALA A 206 11.76 -2.72 4.76
C ALA A 206 10.80 -1.88 5.61
N VAL A 207 11.09 -1.74 6.91
CA VAL A 207 10.30 -0.97 7.86
C VAL A 207 10.98 0.35 8.16
N ILE A 208 10.33 1.46 7.84
CA ILE A 208 10.88 2.80 8.09
C ILE A 208 9.92 3.62 8.93
N SER A 209 10.45 4.26 9.99
CA SER A 209 9.69 5.21 10.78
C SER A 209 10.33 6.59 10.78
N GLY A 210 9.51 7.65 10.79
CA GLY A 210 10.01 9.02 10.63
C GLY A 210 10.71 9.58 11.86
N SER A 211 10.28 9.16 13.04
CA SER A 211 10.74 9.69 14.31
C SER A 211 10.80 8.62 15.40
N TYR A 212 11.52 8.94 16.47
CA TYR A 212 11.53 8.10 17.67
C TYR A 212 10.16 8.04 18.37
N SER A 213 9.30 9.04 18.18
CA SER A 213 7.93 9.02 18.71
C SER A 213 7.09 7.88 18.11
N ASP A 214 7.43 7.43 16.90
CA ASP A 214 6.75 6.36 16.19
C ASP A 214 7.24 4.96 16.62
N ILE A 215 8.25 4.87 17.50
CA ILE A 215 8.97 3.61 17.80
C ILE A 215 8.08 2.55 18.42
N LYS A 216 7.01 2.92 19.16
CA LYS A 216 6.07 1.95 19.74
C LYS A 216 5.34 1.18 18.64
N VAL A 217 4.91 1.88 17.59
CA VAL A 217 4.24 1.29 16.43
C VAL A 217 5.24 0.47 15.61
N ALA A 218 6.47 0.94 15.44
CA ALA A 218 7.54 0.19 14.78
C ALA A 218 7.84 -1.13 15.51
N LYS A 219 8.05 -1.10 16.83
CA LYS A 219 8.28 -2.29 17.67
C LYS A 219 7.12 -3.28 17.61
N LYS A 220 5.88 -2.78 17.61
CA LYS A 220 4.69 -3.63 17.45
C LYS A 220 4.69 -4.29 16.07
N THR A 221 5.01 -3.55 15.02
CA THR A 221 5.09 -4.06 13.64
C THR A 221 6.13 -5.17 13.53
N THR A 222 7.35 -4.90 13.96
CA THR A 222 8.46 -5.86 13.89
C THR A 222 8.22 -7.11 14.73
N MET A 223 7.63 -6.97 15.92
CA MET A 223 7.20 -8.11 16.75
C MET A 223 6.22 -9.03 16.01
N PHE A 224 5.29 -8.49 15.21
CA PHE A 224 4.38 -9.33 14.42
C PHE A 224 5.07 -9.94 13.20
N LEU A 225 6.00 -9.23 12.54
CA LEU A 225 6.85 -9.81 11.48
C LEU A 225 7.67 -10.99 12.00
N ASP A 226 8.27 -10.87 13.19
CA ASP A 226 8.99 -11.96 13.86
C ASP A 226 8.07 -13.16 14.14
N LYS A 227 6.84 -12.94 14.61
CA LYS A 227 5.85 -14.00 14.84
C LYS A 227 5.41 -14.71 13.55
N LEU A 228 5.49 -14.03 12.41
CA LEU A 228 5.14 -14.53 11.10
C LEU A 228 6.35 -15.07 10.33
N ASN A 229 7.54 -15.11 10.96
CA ASN A 229 8.81 -15.55 10.37
C ASN A 229 9.19 -14.76 9.09
N ILE A 230 8.84 -13.47 9.04
CA ILE A 230 9.17 -12.59 7.91
C ILE A 230 10.45 -11.81 8.25
N THR A 231 11.43 -11.85 7.35
CA THR A 231 12.67 -11.09 7.53
C THR A 231 12.44 -9.61 7.22
N TYR A 232 13.09 -8.74 8.02
CA TYR A 232 12.97 -7.30 7.83
C TYR A 232 14.25 -6.54 8.20
N ASP A 233 14.42 -5.39 7.56
CA ASP A 233 15.29 -4.31 8.02
C ASP A 233 14.42 -3.20 8.60
N SER A 234 14.82 -2.61 9.72
CA SER A 234 14.07 -1.53 10.38
C SER A 234 14.98 -0.36 10.72
N SER A 235 14.53 0.86 10.41
CA SER A 235 15.26 2.08 10.78
C SER A 235 14.34 3.27 11.05
N VAL A 236 14.81 4.16 11.93
CA VAL A 236 14.16 5.43 12.25
C VAL A 236 14.87 6.53 11.48
N VAL A 237 14.30 6.96 10.35
CA VAL A 237 14.90 7.95 9.46
C VAL A 237 13.84 8.89 8.90
N SER A 238 14.12 10.20 8.94
CA SER A 238 13.24 11.23 8.41
C SER A 238 13.75 11.72 7.06
N PRO A 239 12.90 11.74 6.00
CA PRO A 239 13.28 12.32 4.72
C PRO A 239 13.49 13.85 4.80
N VAL A 240 12.93 14.50 5.82
CA VAL A 240 13.05 15.97 6.00
C VAL A 240 14.28 16.33 6.83
N ARG A 241 14.52 15.63 7.95
CA ARG A 241 15.64 15.96 8.83
C ARG A 241 16.97 15.37 8.38
N SER A 242 16.94 14.30 7.59
CA SER A 242 18.13 13.55 7.18
C SER A 242 17.91 12.89 5.80
N PRO A 243 17.80 13.68 4.72
CA PRO A 243 17.49 13.19 3.38
C PRO A 243 18.51 12.13 2.90
N ASP A 244 19.81 12.35 3.10
CA ASP A 244 20.84 11.41 2.64
C ASP A 244 20.73 10.04 3.35
N LYS A 245 20.44 10.06 4.66
CA LYS A 245 20.21 8.81 5.42
C LYS A 245 18.96 8.09 4.94
N PHE A 246 17.94 8.84 4.56
CA PHE A 246 16.68 8.29 4.04
C PHE A 246 16.92 7.62 2.69
N GLU A 247 17.62 8.31 1.79
CA GLU A 247 17.97 7.77 0.47
C GLU A 247 18.86 6.53 0.59
N ASN A 248 19.87 6.55 1.47
CA ASN A 248 20.71 5.38 1.75
C ASN A 248 19.91 4.19 2.29
N PHE A 249 18.91 4.43 3.14
CA PHE A 249 18.00 3.38 3.59
C PHE A 249 17.20 2.78 2.43
N LEU A 250 16.73 3.60 1.49
CA LEU A 250 16.00 3.11 0.32
C LEU A 250 16.91 2.34 -0.65
N LYS A 251 18.10 2.86 -0.94
CA LYS A 251 19.10 2.23 -1.81
C LYS A 251 19.50 0.85 -1.29
N ARG A 252 19.80 0.70 0.01
CA ARG A 252 20.17 -0.60 0.59
C ARG A 252 19.00 -1.59 0.64
N ASN A 253 17.77 -1.10 0.68
CA ASN A 253 16.54 -1.91 0.69
C ASN A 253 15.89 -2.01 -0.70
N ARG A 254 16.63 -1.69 -1.78
CA ARG A 254 16.11 -1.75 -3.15
C ARG A 254 15.64 -3.14 -3.56
N ASP A 255 16.05 -4.20 -2.87
CA ASP A 255 15.68 -5.58 -3.15
C ASP A 255 14.56 -6.10 -2.22
N ALA A 256 14.14 -5.33 -1.21
CA ALA A 256 13.01 -5.68 -0.35
C ALA A 256 11.73 -5.82 -1.16
N GLN A 257 10.85 -6.76 -0.83
CA GLN A 257 9.67 -7.05 -1.65
C GLN A 257 8.56 -6.00 -1.46
N LEU A 258 8.48 -5.39 -0.28
CA LEU A 258 7.55 -4.31 0.05
C LEU A 258 8.09 -3.44 1.20
N PHE A 259 7.49 -2.27 1.37
CA PHE A 259 7.83 -1.33 2.44
C PHE A 259 6.68 -1.17 3.43
N ILE A 260 7.02 -0.99 4.70
CA ILE A 260 6.09 -0.51 5.73
C ILE A 260 6.61 0.85 6.20
N ALA A 261 5.86 1.90 5.89
CA ALA A 261 6.17 3.27 6.26
C ALA A 261 5.29 3.71 7.45
N ILE A 262 5.94 4.04 8.56
CA ILE A 262 5.29 4.38 9.82
C ILE A 262 5.55 5.86 10.10
N SER A 263 4.49 6.66 10.17
CA SER A 263 4.67 8.09 10.48
C SER A 263 3.45 8.73 11.13
N GLY A 264 3.69 9.62 12.08
CA GLY A 264 2.72 10.60 12.55
C GLY A 264 2.80 11.93 11.80
N LEU A 265 1.94 12.87 12.19
CA LEU A 265 1.90 14.23 11.64
C LEU A 265 1.63 14.24 10.12
N SER A 266 2.43 14.95 9.33
CA SER A 266 2.23 15.13 7.88
C SER A 266 2.58 13.92 7.02
N ALA A 267 2.85 12.75 7.63
CA ALA A 267 3.10 11.49 6.93
C ALA A 267 4.18 11.53 5.83
N HIS A 268 5.16 12.46 5.93
CA HIS A 268 6.16 12.68 4.88
C HIS A 268 6.98 11.44 4.52
N VAL A 269 7.21 10.55 5.49
CA VAL A 269 7.93 9.28 5.26
C VAL A 269 7.18 8.44 4.24
N THR A 270 5.88 8.25 4.44
CA THR A 270 5.06 7.41 3.56
C THR A 270 5.04 7.98 2.15
N GLY A 271 4.77 9.29 2.01
CA GLY A 271 4.79 9.95 0.71
C GLY A 271 6.14 9.85 0.00
N ALA A 272 7.24 10.07 0.73
CA ALA A 272 8.59 9.95 0.19
C ALA A 272 8.92 8.52 -0.25
N VAL A 273 8.57 7.49 0.54
CA VAL A 273 8.84 6.09 0.15
C VAL A 273 8.12 5.75 -1.16
N VAL A 274 6.85 6.13 -1.32
CA VAL A 274 6.05 5.79 -2.51
C VAL A 274 6.58 6.47 -3.77
N ALA A 275 7.17 7.67 -3.62
CA ALA A 275 7.82 8.38 -4.72
C ALA A 275 9.09 7.67 -5.23
N TYR A 276 9.77 6.89 -4.37
CA TYR A 276 11.03 6.22 -4.69
C TYR A 276 10.88 4.75 -5.09
N THR A 277 9.71 4.14 -4.91
CA THR A 277 9.52 2.70 -5.16
C THR A 277 8.23 2.41 -5.91
N GLU A 278 8.31 1.45 -6.82
CA GLU A 278 7.16 0.88 -7.53
C GLU A 278 6.55 -0.28 -6.77
N LYS A 279 7.17 -0.70 -5.66
CA LYS A 279 6.70 -1.81 -4.83
C LYS A 279 5.55 -1.38 -3.92
N PRO A 280 4.76 -2.33 -3.39
CA PRO A 280 3.73 -2.00 -2.41
C PRO A 280 4.32 -1.27 -1.20
N VAL A 281 3.64 -0.20 -0.79
CA VAL A 281 3.94 0.54 0.44
C VAL A 281 2.73 0.47 1.35
N ILE A 282 2.92 -0.09 2.56
CA ILE A 282 1.92 -0.11 3.62
C ILE A 282 2.16 1.11 4.52
N GLY A 283 1.18 2.00 4.59
CA GLY A 283 1.22 3.19 5.44
C GLY A 283 0.60 2.91 6.79
N VAL A 284 1.31 3.20 7.88
CA VAL A 284 0.81 3.07 9.26
C VAL A 284 0.82 4.45 9.94
N PRO A 285 -0.34 5.11 10.06
CA PRO A 285 -0.43 6.39 10.73
C PRO A 285 -0.24 6.23 12.24
N CYS A 286 0.49 7.15 12.85
CA CYS A 286 0.75 7.16 14.30
C CYS A 286 -0.05 8.24 15.03
N ALA A 287 -0.62 7.89 16.19
CA ALA A 287 -1.41 8.80 17.03
C ALA A 287 -0.56 9.83 17.80
N ILE A 288 0.15 10.71 17.07
CA ILE A 288 1.01 11.75 17.68
C ILE A 288 0.21 13.02 18.00
N LYS A 289 -0.65 13.46 17.06
CA LYS A 289 -1.54 14.61 17.20
C LYS A 289 -2.90 14.27 16.58
N MET A 290 -3.97 14.95 16.99
CA MET A 290 -5.33 14.70 16.48
C MET A 290 -5.72 13.21 16.45
N GLU A 291 -5.28 12.44 17.44
CA GLU A 291 -5.50 10.99 17.51
C GLU A 291 -5.02 10.22 16.26
N GLY A 292 -4.06 10.76 15.51
CA GLY A 292 -3.50 10.18 14.29
C GLY A 292 -4.32 10.45 13.02
N MET A 293 -5.40 11.23 13.11
CA MET A 293 -6.23 11.56 11.96
C MET A 293 -5.50 12.41 10.92
N ASP A 294 -4.60 13.28 11.35
CA ASP A 294 -3.73 14.05 10.47
C ASP A 294 -2.87 13.14 9.59
N ALA A 295 -2.20 12.17 10.20
CA ALA A 295 -1.39 11.18 9.50
C ALA A 295 -2.24 10.26 8.62
N LEU A 296 -3.37 9.78 9.13
CA LEU A 296 -4.28 8.88 8.40
C LEU A 296 -4.81 9.54 7.12
N LEU A 297 -5.35 10.76 7.23
CA LEU A 297 -5.90 11.49 6.09
C LEU A 297 -4.80 11.86 5.08
N SER A 298 -3.59 12.16 5.56
CA SER A 298 -2.44 12.43 4.68
C SER A 298 -1.99 11.17 3.92
N MET A 299 -2.00 10.00 4.56
CA MET A 299 -1.58 8.74 3.91
C MET A 299 -2.62 8.20 2.92
N VAL A 300 -3.91 8.36 3.20
CA VAL A 300 -4.96 7.77 2.36
C VAL A 300 -5.25 8.62 1.12
N ASN A 301 -5.09 9.94 1.21
CA ASN A 301 -5.38 10.88 0.11
C ASN A 301 -4.22 11.05 -0.86
N MET A 302 -3.64 9.93 -1.32
CA MET A 302 -2.61 9.97 -2.34
C MET A 302 -3.19 10.30 -3.72
N PRO A 303 -2.44 11.02 -4.58
CA PRO A 303 -2.85 11.32 -5.95
C PRO A 303 -3.03 10.03 -6.78
N PRO A 304 -3.77 10.11 -7.90
CA PRO A 304 -3.88 8.99 -8.82
C PRO A 304 -2.50 8.60 -9.36
N GLY A 305 -2.20 7.30 -9.40
CA GLY A 305 -0.90 6.77 -9.82
C GLY A 305 0.01 6.32 -8.67
N VAL A 306 -0.26 6.79 -7.45
CA VAL A 306 0.69 6.72 -6.33
C VAL A 306 0.03 6.08 -5.09
N PRO A 307 -0.43 4.82 -5.16
CA PRO A 307 -1.20 4.22 -4.08
C PRO A 307 -0.38 3.99 -2.80
N VAL A 308 -1.06 4.05 -1.66
CA VAL A 308 -0.60 3.56 -0.36
C VAL A 308 -1.65 2.60 0.17
N ALA A 309 -1.21 1.44 0.68
CA ALA A 309 -2.05 0.54 1.45
C ALA A 309 -2.18 1.07 2.89
N THR A 310 -3.09 2.03 3.10
CA THR A 310 -3.20 2.72 4.39
C THR A 310 -3.92 1.85 5.41
N MET A 311 -3.28 1.64 6.57
CA MET A 311 -3.81 0.94 7.73
C MET A 311 -4.49 1.92 8.68
N GLY A 312 -5.27 1.38 9.62
CA GLY A 312 -5.78 2.17 10.74
C GLY A 312 -4.65 2.71 11.64
N VAL A 313 -4.99 3.73 12.43
CA VAL A 313 -4.04 4.38 13.36
C VAL A 313 -3.43 3.37 14.34
N ASP A 314 -2.11 3.45 14.50
CA ASP A 314 -1.27 2.57 15.34
C ASP A 314 -1.40 1.07 15.03
N SER A 315 -1.91 0.73 13.84
CA SER A 315 -2.25 -0.64 13.44
C SER A 315 -1.06 -1.40 12.82
N GLY A 316 0.12 -1.25 13.42
CA GLY A 316 1.36 -1.93 12.96
C GLY A 316 1.27 -3.46 12.94
N GLY A 317 0.43 -4.05 13.80
CA GLY A 317 0.16 -5.49 13.75
C GLY A 317 -0.59 -5.91 12.48
N ASN A 318 -1.58 -5.13 12.05
CA ASN A 318 -2.30 -5.39 10.79
C ASN A 318 -1.41 -5.10 9.58
N ALA A 319 -0.50 -4.12 9.67
CA ALA A 319 0.50 -3.89 8.62
C ALA A 319 1.38 -5.13 8.38
N ALA A 320 1.87 -5.77 9.46
CA ALA A 320 2.64 -7.01 9.36
C ALA A 320 1.82 -8.20 8.83
N ILE A 321 0.55 -8.31 9.21
CA ILE A 321 -0.36 -9.35 8.70
C ILE A 321 -0.62 -9.14 7.19
N LEU A 322 -0.87 -7.91 6.76
CA LEU A 322 -1.06 -7.59 5.35
C LEU A 322 0.21 -7.88 4.54
N ALA A 323 1.39 -7.55 5.06
CA ALA A 323 2.66 -7.94 4.43
C ALA A 323 2.75 -9.46 4.25
N ALA A 324 2.35 -10.25 5.27
CA ALA A 324 2.28 -11.71 5.16
C ALA A 324 1.25 -12.19 4.13
N GLU A 325 0.09 -11.53 4.01
CA GLU A 325 -0.91 -11.84 2.99
C GLU A 325 -0.35 -11.62 1.57
N MET A 326 0.39 -10.52 1.36
CA MET A 326 1.03 -10.19 0.08
C MET A 326 2.16 -11.18 -0.27
N LEU A 327 3.06 -11.44 0.67
CA LEU A 327 4.18 -12.38 0.49
C LEU A 327 3.68 -13.83 0.32
N GLY A 328 2.65 -14.22 1.07
CA GLY A 328 2.04 -15.55 1.03
C GLY A 328 1.30 -15.89 -0.27
N ILE A 329 1.19 -14.95 -1.23
CA ILE A 329 0.70 -15.26 -2.58
C ILE A 329 1.67 -16.20 -3.29
N GLY A 330 2.97 -15.90 -3.26
CA GLY A 330 4.02 -16.70 -3.90
C GLY A 330 4.79 -17.61 -2.93
N ASP A 331 4.80 -17.30 -1.63
CA ASP A 331 5.52 -18.08 -0.61
C ASP A 331 4.59 -19.01 0.18
N LYS A 332 4.72 -20.33 -0.05
CA LYS A 332 3.91 -21.35 0.63
C LYS A 332 4.21 -21.47 2.13
N VAL A 333 5.44 -21.16 2.56
CA VAL A 333 5.84 -21.22 3.97
C VAL A 333 5.19 -20.07 4.72
N ILE A 334 5.31 -18.84 4.21
CA ILE A 334 4.65 -17.66 4.79
C ILE A 334 3.13 -17.84 4.81
N LYS A 335 2.54 -18.37 3.74
CA LYS A 335 1.11 -18.69 3.70
C LYS A 335 0.70 -19.64 4.82
N LYS A 336 1.48 -20.71 5.07
CA LYS A 336 1.20 -21.69 6.13
C LYS A 336 1.27 -21.03 7.51
N ASP A 337 2.31 -20.22 7.76
CA ASP A 337 2.50 -19.52 9.02
C ASP A 337 1.39 -18.48 9.27
N LEU A 338 1.00 -17.74 8.23
CA LEU A 338 -0.13 -16.81 8.27
C LEU A 338 -1.45 -17.50 8.62
N LEU A 339 -1.76 -18.62 7.96
CA LEU A 339 -3.00 -19.38 8.23
C LEU A 339 -3.04 -19.90 9.67
N ARG A 340 -1.91 -20.42 10.17
CA ARG A 340 -1.76 -20.85 11.57
C ARG A 340 -1.96 -19.66 12.52
N PHE A 341 -1.36 -18.52 12.20
CA PHE A 341 -1.44 -17.30 12.99
C PHE A 341 -2.89 -16.78 13.08
N LYS A 342 -3.59 -16.64 11.95
CA LYS A 342 -4.99 -16.23 11.90
C LYS A 342 -5.92 -17.22 12.64
N GLY A 343 -5.67 -18.52 12.52
CA GLY A 343 -6.41 -19.55 13.28
C GLY A 343 -6.29 -19.35 14.79
N ASN A 344 -5.08 -19.09 15.29
CA ASN A 344 -4.84 -18.86 16.72
C ASN A 344 -5.47 -17.56 17.26
N ILE A 345 -5.58 -16.52 16.44
CA ILE A 345 -6.27 -15.27 16.83
C ILE A 345 -7.77 -15.52 16.99
N ASN A 346 -8.37 -16.26 16.05
CA ASN A 346 -9.80 -16.54 16.06
C ASN A 346 -10.22 -17.47 17.20
N CYS A 347 -9.33 -18.34 17.71
CA CYS A 347 -9.60 -19.20 18.86
C CYS A 347 -9.49 -18.50 20.23
N LYS A 348 -9.01 -17.25 20.30
CA LYS A 348 -8.79 -16.50 21.55
C LYS A 348 -9.81 -15.38 21.81
N ARG A 349 -10.86 -15.29 21.00
CA ARG A 349 -12.02 -14.41 21.21
C ARG A 349 -13.23 -15.23 21.59
#